data_AF-A0A2G8LBY8-F1
#
_entry.id   AF-A0A2G8LBY8-F1
#
_cell.length_a   1.000
_cell.length_b   1.000
_cell.length_c   1.000
_cell.angle_alpha   90.00
_cell.angle_beta   90.00
_cell.angle_gamma   90.00
#
_symmetry.space_group_name_H-M   'P 1'
#
loop_
_entity.id
_entity.type
_entity.pdbx_description
1 polymer ?
#
loop_
_entity_poly.entity_id
_entity_poly.type
_entity_poly.pdbx_seq_one_letter_code
_entity_poly.pdbx_strand_id
1 'polypeptide(L)'
;MAEAARPARERSAGSDLEEQTYQSLKKNHDKTHADVKLALNYDEQGLISKAIEFYQRALKAIAKGLSLNCNGEGTVGDKWEQARKLQDKMRKTAHQIKSRLEALELDLTPYPNKMEDRVKAERKEILLWEELQ
;
A
#
# COMPACT_ATOMS: atom_id res chain seq x y z
N MET A 1 9.89 -64.48 -0.72
CA MET A 1 9.42 -63.46 0.23
C MET A 1 9.96 -62.13 -0.26
N ALA A 2 9.20 -61.38 -1.06
CA ALA A 2 9.60 -60.06 -1.53
C ALA A 2 9.02 -59.02 -0.56
N GLU A 3 9.87 -58.40 0.25
CA GLU A 3 9.50 -57.30 1.13
C GLU A 3 9.42 -56.03 0.28
N ALA A 4 8.20 -55.66 -0.09
CA ALA A 4 7.94 -54.41 -0.79
C ALA A 4 8.31 -53.24 0.13
N ALA A 5 9.41 -52.57 -0.20
CA ALA A 5 9.77 -51.29 0.38
C ALA A 5 8.60 -50.31 0.18
N ARG A 6 7.89 -50.01 1.28
CA ARG A 6 6.85 -48.99 1.28
C ARG A 6 7.49 -47.65 0.89
N PRO A 7 6.95 -46.92 -0.10
CA PRO A 7 7.52 -45.62 -0.47
C PRO A 7 7.42 -44.66 0.72
N ALA A 8 8.58 -44.13 1.11
CA ALA A 8 8.67 -43.09 2.10
C ALA A 8 8.08 -41.79 1.52
N ARG A 9 7.06 -41.29 2.21
CA ARG A 9 6.81 -39.87 2.45
C ARG A 9 6.14 -39.09 1.31
N GLU A 10 4.84 -39.33 1.16
CA GLU A 10 3.87 -38.30 0.79
C GLU A 10 3.76 -37.25 1.90
N ARG A 11 4.82 -36.45 2.15
CA ARG A 11 4.59 -35.12 2.75
C ARG A 11 4.12 -34.22 1.63
N SER A 12 2.80 -34.12 1.55
CA SER A 12 1.98 -33.28 0.67
C SER A 12 2.68 -31.98 0.24
N ALA A 13 2.99 -31.88 -1.06
CA ALA A 13 3.44 -30.65 -1.71
C ALA A 13 2.49 -29.44 -1.46
N GLY A 14 1.24 -29.70 -1.05
CA GLY A 14 0.30 -28.66 -0.61
C GLY A 14 0.77 -27.94 0.67
N SER A 15 1.31 -28.67 1.65
CA SER A 15 1.76 -28.08 2.92
C SER A 15 2.97 -27.13 2.75
N ASP A 16 3.86 -27.44 1.80
CA ASP A 16 5.03 -26.60 1.51
C ASP A 16 4.62 -25.29 0.81
N LEU A 17 3.61 -25.33 -0.07
CA LEU A 17 3.07 -24.14 -0.73
C LEU A 17 2.32 -23.23 0.26
N GLU A 18 1.58 -23.81 1.20
CA GLU A 18 0.90 -23.08 2.27
C GLU A 18 1.90 -22.39 3.21
N GLU A 19 3.00 -23.06 3.55
CA GLU A 19 4.10 -22.46 4.32
C GLU A 19 4.75 -21.31 3.56
N GLN A 20 5.09 -21.51 2.29
CA GLN A 20 5.67 -20.46 1.45
C GLN A 20 4.74 -19.24 1.31
N THR A 21 3.44 -19.46 1.19
CA THR A 21 2.44 -18.39 1.10
C THR A 21 2.41 -17.56 2.38
N TYR A 22 2.33 -18.23 3.54
CA TYR A 22 2.33 -17.55 4.83
C TYR A 22 3.63 -16.77 5.08
N GLN A 23 4.79 -17.37 4.80
CA GLN A 23 6.09 -16.70 4.95
C GLN A 23 6.22 -15.52 3.99
N SER A 24 5.72 -15.63 2.77
CA SER A 24 5.68 -14.53 1.80
C SER A 24 4.80 -13.39 2.29
N LEU A 25 3.64 -13.68 2.89
CA LEU A 25 2.78 -12.66 3.49
C LEU A 25 3.51 -11.92 4.61
N LYS A 26 4.11 -12.67 5.56
CA LYS A 26 4.84 -12.10 6.69
C LYS A 26 6.00 -11.21 6.21
N LYS A 27 6.78 -11.68 5.24
CA LYS A 27 7.88 -10.90 4.65
C LYS A 27 7.41 -9.60 4.01
N ASN A 28 6.28 -9.62 3.30
CA ASN A 28 5.71 -8.39 2.73
C ASN A 28 5.20 -7.45 3.82
N HIS A 29 4.56 -7.97 4.87
CA HIS A 29 4.12 -7.18 6.02
C HIS A 29 5.29 -6.49 6.73
N ASP A 30 6.37 -7.23 7.02
CA ASP A 30 7.54 -6.69 7.72
C ASP A 30 8.25 -5.63 6.86
N LYS A 31 8.33 -5.87 5.55
CA LYS A 31 8.85 -4.88 4.59
C LYS A 31 7.99 -3.61 4.58
N THR A 32 6.67 -3.74 4.52
CA THR A 32 5.74 -2.59 4.61
C THR A 32 6.00 -1.79 5.88
N HIS A 33 6.14 -2.46 7.03
CA HIS A 33 6.38 -1.77 8.30
C HIS A 33 7.72 -1.00 8.29
N ALA A 34 8.79 -1.59 7.76
CA ALA A 34 10.08 -0.92 7.63
C ALA A 34 10.01 0.31 6.70
N ASP A 35 9.34 0.18 5.56
CA ASP A 35 9.18 1.26 4.59
C ASP A 35 8.34 2.42 5.15
N VAL A 36 7.23 2.11 5.84
CA VAL A 36 6.39 3.13 6.49
C VAL A 36 7.16 3.88 7.58
N LYS A 37 7.97 3.19 8.38
CA LYS A 37 8.77 3.84 9.42
C LYS A 37 9.77 4.83 8.83
N LEU A 38 10.41 4.46 7.72
CA LEU A 38 11.32 5.37 7.00
C LEU A 38 10.55 6.54 6.37
N ALA A 39 9.40 6.25 5.75
CA ALA A 39 8.56 7.30 5.17
C ALA A 39 8.16 8.35 6.20
N LEU A 40 7.64 7.93 7.36
CA LEU A 40 7.27 8.81 8.47
C LEU A 40 8.47 9.62 8.97
N ASN A 41 9.63 8.99 9.13
CA ASN A 41 10.83 9.69 9.58
C ASN A 41 11.26 10.81 8.60
N TYR A 42 11.17 10.56 7.30
CA TYR A 42 11.45 11.60 6.29
C TYR A 42 10.34 12.66 6.21
N ASP A 43 9.09 12.25 6.40
CA ASP A 43 7.91 13.12 6.43
C ASP A 43 8.03 14.15 7.57
N GLU A 44 8.36 13.68 8.77
CA GLU A 44 8.62 14.51 9.96
C GLU A 44 9.81 15.47 9.81
N GLN A 45 10.82 15.09 9.01
CA GLN A 45 11.96 15.95 8.67
C GLN A 45 11.66 16.96 7.54
N GLY A 46 10.45 16.94 6.97
CA GLY A 46 10.09 17.77 5.81
C GLY A 46 10.74 17.32 4.51
N LEU A 47 11.37 16.15 4.47
CA LEU A 47 11.98 15.58 3.26
C LEU A 47 10.93 14.84 2.42
N ILE A 48 9.95 15.61 1.93
CA ILE A 48 8.71 15.10 1.33
C ILE A 48 8.96 14.14 0.16
N SER A 49 9.87 14.47 -0.76
CA SER A 49 10.16 13.61 -1.91
C SER A 49 10.64 12.22 -1.51
N LYS A 50 11.47 12.13 -0.44
CA LYS A 50 11.90 10.84 0.11
C LYS A 50 10.75 10.12 0.81
N ALA A 51 9.96 10.83 1.59
CA ALA A 51 8.78 10.26 2.25
C ALA A 51 7.84 9.59 1.23
N ILE A 52 7.55 10.27 0.12
CA ILE A 52 6.72 9.74 -0.97
C ILE A 52 7.31 8.47 -1.56
N GLU A 53 8.63 8.42 -1.82
CA GLU A 53 9.29 7.22 -2.36
C GLU A 53 9.06 6.01 -1.45
N PHE A 54 9.27 6.16 -0.13
CA PHE A 54 9.09 5.08 0.83
C PHE A 54 7.62 4.71 1.03
N TYR A 55 6.69 5.67 1.03
CA TYR A 55 5.25 5.40 1.04
C TYR A 55 4.80 4.59 -0.18
N GLN A 56 5.27 4.94 -1.38
CA GLN A 56 4.99 4.17 -2.59
C GLN A 56 5.60 2.76 -2.54
N ARG A 57 6.81 2.61 -1.98
CA ARG A 57 7.46 1.31 -1.79
C ARG A 57 6.67 0.42 -0.82
N ALA A 58 6.17 1.00 0.27
CA ALA A 58 5.29 0.33 1.21
C ALA A 58 4.00 -0.16 0.54
N LEU A 59 3.36 0.67 -0.29
CA LEU A 59 2.16 0.27 -1.05
C LEU A 59 2.43 -0.89 -2.01
N LYS A 60 3.60 -0.92 -2.68
CA LYS A 60 3.99 -2.06 -3.54
C LYS A 60 4.13 -3.36 -2.74
N ALA A 61 4.71 -3.31 -1.54
CA ALA A 61 4.79 -4.46 -0.65
C ALA A 61 3.40 -4.90 -0.14
N ILE A 62 2.53 -3.94 0.17
CA ILE A 62 1.13 -4.21 0.54
C ILE A 62 0.38 -4.95 -0.57
N ALA A 63 0.45 -4.45 -1.80
CA ALA A 63 -0.21 -5.08 -2.93
C ALA A 63 0.20 -6.55 -3.10
N LYS A 64 1.49 -6.86 -2.93
CA LYS A 64 2.01 -8.24 -2.98
C LYS A 64 1.50 -9.13 -1.85
N GLY A 65 1.37 -8.58 -0.63
CA GLY A 65 0.81 -9.33 0.51
C GLY A 65 -0.69 -9.60 0.37
N LEU A 66 -1.44 -8.62 -0.16
CA LEU A 66 -2.89 -8.72 -0.35
C LEU A 66 -3.29 -9.62 -1.52
N SER A 67 -2.41 -9.83 -2.51
CA SER A 67 -2.68 -10.76 -3.62
C SER A 67 -2.59 -12.25 -3.22
N LEU A 68 -2.08 -12.56 -2.03
CA LEU A 68 -1.96 -13.95 -1.55
C LEU A 68 -3.32 -14.45 -1.05
N ASN A 69 -3.71 -15.65 -1.50
CA ASN A 69 -4.98 -16.27 -1.11
C ASN A 69 -4.89 -16.83 0.32
N CYS A 70 -5.57 -16.17 1.26
CA CYS A 70 -5.67 -16.58 2.67
C CYS A 70 -7.09 -16.97 3.10
N ASN A 71 -8.01 -17.13 2.11
CA ASN A 71 -9.45 -17.37 2.34
C ASN A 71 -9.98 -18.61 1.59
N GLY A 72 -9.10 -19.47 1.04
CA GLY A 72 -9.49 -20.71 0.36
C GLY A 72 -9.84 -21.86 1.30
N GLU A 73 -10.42 -22.94 0.76
CA GLU A 73 -10.87 -24.12 1.50
C GLU A 73 -9.75 -24.82 2.30
N GLY A 74 -8.49 -24.69 1.88
CA GLY A 74 -7.31 -25.20 2.60
C GLY A 74 -6.72 -24.23 3.65
N THR A 75 -7.27 -23.02 3.79
CA THR A 75 -6.68 -21.95 4.63
C THR A 75 -7.33 -21.86 6.02
N VAL A 76 -7.35 -23.00 6.70
CA VAL A 76 -8.01 -23.19 8.01
C VAL A 76 -7.01 -23.29 9.16
N GLY A 77 -7.43 -22.88 10.36
CA GLY A 77 -6.60 -22.91 11.58
C GLY A 77 -5.88 -21.61 11.92
N ASP A 78 -5.26 -21.57 13.11
CA ASP A 78 -4.70 -20.37 13.75
C ASP A 78 -3.70 -19.60 12.88
N LYS A 79 -2.89 -20.33 12.11
CA LYS A 79 -1.91 -19.73 11.19
C LYS A 79 -2.59 -18.85 10.13
N TRP A 80 -3.69 -19.32 9.55
CA TRP A 80 -4.42 -18.58 8.53
C TRP A 80 -5.29 -17.48 9.11
N GLU A 81 -5.75 -17.61 10.37
CA GLU A 81 -6.33 -16.47 11.09
C GLU A 81 -5.31 -15.35 11.32
N GLN A 82 -4.08 -15.69 11.70
CA GLN A 82 -3.00 -14.72 11.81
C GLN A 82 -2.70 -14.08 10.45
N ALA A 83 -2.67 -14.86 9.38
CA ALA A 83 -2.50 -14.36 8.01
C ALA A 83 -3.58 -13.32 7.65
N ARG A 84 -4.85 -13.61 7.92
CA ARG A 84 -5.96 -12.67 7.68
C ARG A 84 -5.82 -11.39 8.51
N LYS A 85 -5.44 -11.50 9.79
CA LYS A 85 -5.15 -10.34 10.65
C LYS A 85 -4.01 -9.48 10.09
N LEU A 86 -2.96 -10.08 9.53
CA LEU A 86 -1.88 -9.35 8.87
C LEU A 86 -2.41 -8.63 7.62
N GLN A 87 -3.19 -9.30 6.78
CA GLN A 87 -3.80 -8.65 5.60
C GLN A 87 -4.73 -7.50 5.98
N ASP A 88 -5.51 -7.62 7.06
CA ASP A 88 -6.35 -6.53 7.57
C ASP A 88 -5.53 -5.32 8.02
N LYS A 89 -4.42 -5.56 8.72
CA LYS A 89 -3.48 -4.49 9.08
C LYS A 89 -2.91 -3.82 7.83
N MET A 90 -2.46 -4.61 6.85
CA MET A 90 -1.94 -4.07 5.59
C MET A 90 -2.98 -3.24 4.84
N ARG A 91 -4.26 -3.65 4.82
CA ARG A 91 -5.36 -2.87 4.23
C ARG A 91 -5.54 -1.52 4.92
N LYS A 92 -5.59 -1.51 6.27
CA LYS A 92 -5.69 -0.28 7.07
C LYS A 92 -4.50 0.65 6.81
N THR A 93 -3.29 0.11 6.82
CA THR A 93 -2.07 0.86 6.54
C THR A 93 -2.05 1.41 5.11
N ALA A 94 -2.53 0.66 4.11
CA ALA A 94 -2.65 1.18 2.75
C ALA A 94 -3.56 2.40 2.67
N HIS A 95 -4.69 2.38 3.37
CA HIS A 95 -5.61 3.50 3.42
C HIS A 95 -4.95 4.74 4.03
N GLN A 96 -4.24 4.57 5.16
CA GLN A 96 -3.50 5.64 5.83
C GLN A 96 -2.41 6.23 4.92
N ILE A 97 -1.61 5.39 4.27
CA ILE A 97 -0.56 5.84 3.34
C ILE A 97 -1.16 6.62 2.17
N LYS A 98 -2.23 6.12 1.56
CA LYS A 98 -2.88 6.79 0.43
C LYS A 98 -3.41 8.17 0.83
N SER A 99 -4.06 8.27 1.98
CA SER A 99 -4.52 9.56 2.51
C SER A 99 -3.37 10.53 2.77
N ARG A 100 -2.25 10.05 3.32
CA ARG A 100 -1.06 10.91 3.51
C ARG A 100 -0.43 11.34 2.18
N LEU A 101 -0.31 10.43 1.22
CA LEU A 101 0.21 10.75 -0.11
C LEU A 101 -0.65 11.81 -0.82
N GLU A 102 -1.97 11.70 -0.76
CA GLU A 102 -2.88 12.70 -1.33
C GLU A 102 -2.68 14.09 -0.69
N ALA A 103 -2.53 14.15 0.63
CA ALA A 103 -2.22 15.40 1.33
C ALA A 103 -0.86 15.99 0.90
N LEU A 104 0.17 15.14 0.80
CA LEU A 104 1.50 15.57 0.36
C LEU A 104 1.51 16.03 -1.10
N GLU A 105 0.70 15.43 -1.97
CA GLU A 105 0.54 15.87 -3.36
C GLU A 105 -0.10 17.25 -3.43
N LEU A 106 -1.12 17.54 -2.63
CA LEU A 106 -1.72 18.87 -2.52
C LEU A 106 -0.72 19.92 -2.01
N ASP A 107 0.10 19.58 -1.01
CA ASP A 107 1.15 20.46 -0.47
C ASP A 107 2.28 20.70 -1.49
N LEU A 108 2.58 19.71 -2.33
CA LEU A 108 3.61 19.80 -3.37
C LEU A 108 3.12 20.47 -4.66
N THR A 109 1.81 20.52 -4.91
CA THR A 109 1.31 21.36 -5.99
C THR A 109 1.48 22.82 -5.57
N PRO A 110 2.36 23.61 -6.22
CA PRO A 110 2.23 25.04 -6.11
C PRO A 110 0.93 25.35 -6.83
N TYR A 111 -0.16 25.57 -6.09
CA TYR A 111 -1.39 26.05 -6.70
C TYR A 111 -1.02 27.25 -7.60
N PRO A 112 -1.32 27.25 -8.91
CA PRO A 112 -1.61 28.50 -9.57
C PRO A 112 -2.80 29.06 -8.78
N ASN A 113 -2.56 30.22 -8.20
CA ASN A 113 -3.36 30.84 -7.16
C ASN A 113 -4.83 30.90 -7.63
N LYS A 114 -5.66 29.93 -7.19
CA LYS A 114 -7.09 29.87 -7.56
C LYS A 114 -7.85 31.14 -7.17
N MET A 115 -7.32 31.91 -6.22
CA MET A 115 -7.84 33.24 -5.89
C MET A 115 -7.46 34.26 -6.96
N GLU A 116 -6.19 34.33 -7.36
CA GLU A 116 -5.76 35.23 -8.45
C GLU A 116 -6.37 34.87 -9.79
N ASP A 117 -6.51 33.58 -10.12
CA ASP A 117 -7.07 33.18 -11.41
C ASP A 117 -8.58 33.44 -11.47
N ARG A 118 -9.29 33.28 -10.34
CA ARG A 118 -10.68 33.73 -10.20
C ARG A 118 -10.80 35.25 -10.24
N VAL A 119 -9.92 35.97 -9.53
CA VAL A 119 -9.89 37.45 -9.54
C VAL A 119 -9.51 37.98 -10.93
N LYS A 120 -8.61 37.34 -11.66
CA LYS A 120 -8.24 37.70 -13.04
C LYS A 120 -9.39 37.40 -14.02
N ALA A 121 -10.13 36.32 -13.81
CA ALA A 121 -11.33 36.00 -14.60
C ALA A 121 -12.46 37.02 -14.34
N GLU A 122 -12.75 37.34 -13.08
CA GLU A 122 -13.75 38.35 -12.68
C GLU A 122 -13.34 39.75 -13.16
N ARG A 123 -12.05 40.11 -13.07
CA ARG A 123 -11.53 41.40 -13.54
C ARG A 123 -11.52 41.53 -15.06
N LYS A 124 -11.33 40.42 -15.79
CA LYS A 124 -11.51 40.38 -17.26
C LYS A 124 -12.98 40.55 -17.65
N GLU A 125 -13.90 39.95 -16.89
CA GLU A 125 -15.33 40.09 -17.14
C GLU A 125 -15.79 41.55 -16.94
N ILE A 126 -15.36 42.20 -15.85
CA ILE A 126 -15.66 43.63 -15.58
C ILE A 126 -15.11 44.55 -16.68
N LEU A 127 -13.86 44.36 -17.12
CA LEU A 127 -13.26 45.17 -18.19
C LEU A 127 -13.97 45.00 -19.55
N LEU A 128 -14.53 43.81 -19.82
CA LEU A 128 -15.29 43.55 -21.04
C LEU A 128 -16.60 44.35 -21.10
N TRP A 129 -17.19 44.67 -19.94
CA TRP A 129 -18.41 45.49 -19.85
C TRP A 129 -18.10 46.99 -19.92
N GLU A 130 -16.92 47.44 -19.48
CA GLU A 130 -16.47 48.83 -19.59
C GLU A 130 -16.08 49.22 -21.02
N GLU A 131 -15.59 48.29 -21.85
CA GLU A 131 -15.25 48.54 -23.27
C GLU A 131 -16.47 48.60 -24.21
N LEU A 132 -17.69 48.32 -23.72
CA LEU A 132 -18.95 48.29 -24.50
C LEU A 132 -19.86 49.53 -24.28
N GLN A 133 -19.37 50.59 -23.63
CA GLN A 133 -20.05 51.90 -23.53
C GLN A 133 -19.33 52.98 -24.34
#